data_AF-A0AAN0SS08-F1
#
_entry.id   AF-A0AAN0SS08-F1
#
_cell.length_a   1.000
_cell.length_b   1.000
_cell.length_c   1.000
_cell.angle_alpha   90.00
_cell.angle_beta   90.00
_cell.angle_gamma   90.00
#
_symmetry.space_group_name_H-M   'P 1'
#
loop_
_entity.id
_entity.type
_entity.pdbx_description
1 polymer ?
#
loop_
_entity_poly.entity_id
_entity_poly.type
_entity_poly.pdbx_seq_one_letter_code
_entity_poly.pdbx_strand_id
1 'polypeptide(L)'
;MKDEIPVSSFIFSHPPYHDIIKYSGNVWGQPHPDDLSRCGSYEEFIKKLDFVNAKIYRALKRGGYHAFLVGDVRRNGQYFSIIKDMTWFGSIDAHVIKTQHNCFSDTKNYRGKFIPIKHEHLIVFKKEHLWAIPIKFNVNLEKDLRDSKHATWKDVVYAAMEMIGGTATLQELYDILSDTEKTKSNPNWKAKIRQTLQINQQFTPVKRGVWKFVDLEAIA
;
A
#
# COMPACT_ATOMS: atom_id res chain seq x y z
N MET A 1 11.06 23.53 2.72
CA MET A 1 10.47 24.66 1.97
C MET A 1 9.79 25.60 2.96
N LYS A 2 10.57 26.53 3.52
CA LYS A 2 10.10 27.51 4.50
C LYS A 2 9.42 28.71 3.83
N ASP A 3 9.93 29.11 2.66
CA ASP A 3 9.47 30.28 1.92
C ASP A 3 8.02 30.16 1.44
N GLU A 4 7.27 31.26 1.49
CA GLU A 4 5.91 31.31 0.98
C GLU A 4 5.85 31.05 -0.53
N ILE A 5 4.80 30.37 -0.98
CA ILE A 5 4.55 30.15 -2.40
C ILE A 5 3.62 31.26 -2.89
N PRO A 6 4.02 32.06 -3.89
CA PRO A 6 3.16 33.11 -4.45
C PRO A 6 1.83 32.55 -4.96
N VAL A 7 0.76 33.33 -4.77
CA VAL A 7 -0.58 32.93 -5.20
C VAL A 7 -0.64 32.77 -6.72
N SER A 8 -0.99 31.58 -7.20
CA SER A 8 -0.86 31.19 -8.61
C SER A 8 -2.12 30.47 -9.13
N SER A 9 -2.41 30.59 -10.43
CA SER A 9 -3.48 29.81 -11.09
C SER A 9 -3.03 28.42 -11.51
N PHE A 10 -1.72 28.19 -11.65
CA PHE A 10 -1.16 26.91 -12.01
C PHE A 10 0.17 26.71 -11.27
N ILE A 11 0.36 25.54 -10.68
CA ILE A 11 1.62 25.13 -10.06
C ILE A 11 1.97 23.74 -10.58
N PHE A 12 3.19 23.57 -11.07
CA PHE A 12 3.77 22.26 -11.35
C PHE A 12 4.77 21.91 -10.26
N SER A 13 4.73 20.69 -9.74
CA SER A 13 5.78 20.20 -8.86
C SER A 13 6.21 18.78 -9.22
N HIS A 14 7.51 18.56 -9.08
CA HIS A 14 8.17 17.29 -9.30
C HIS A 14 9.19 17.11 -8.17
N PRO A 15 8.75 16.61 -6.99
CA PRO A 15 9.63 16.43 -5.86
C PRO A 15 10.63 15.30 -6.12
N PRO A 16 11.77 15.26 -5.40
CA PRO A 16 12.64 14.10 -5.45
C PRO A 16 11.90 12.86 -4.94
N TYR A 17 12.19 11.71 -5.54
CA TYR A 17 11.57 10.43 -5.21
C TYR A 17 12.25 9.81 -3.99
N HIS A 18 11.99 10.39 -2.81
CA HIS A 18 12.67 10.03 -1.57
C HIS A 18 14.20 9.98 -1.77
N ASP A 19 14.88 8.97 -1.23
CA ASP A 19 16.33 8.85 -1.21
C ASP A 19 16.97 8.22 -2.46
N ILE A 20 16.27 8.17 -3.60
CA ILE A 20 16.83 7.64 -4.87
C ILE A 20 18.04 8.46 -5.32
N ILE A 21 17.94 9.80 -5.27
CA ILE A 21 19.04 10.73 -5.54
C ILE A 21 19.07 11.75 -4.41
N LYS A 22 20.17 11.80 -3.65
CA LYS A 22 20.39 12.85 -2.65
C LYS A 22 20.86 14.12 -3.35
N TYR A 23 20.14 15.23 -3.16
CA TYR A 23 20.42 16.49 -3.85
C TYR A 23 21.31 17.43 -3.02
N SER A 24 20.84 17.91 -1.88
CA SER A 24 21.67 18.76 -1.00
C SER A 24 22.92 18.00 -0.56
N GLY A 25 24.05 18.69 -0.44
CA GLY A 25 25.37 18.11 -0.12
C GLY A 25 26.03 17.27 -1.22
N ASN A 26 25.31 16.89 -2.29
CA ASN A 26 25.85 16.10 -3.40
C ASN A 26 25.78 16.86 -4.74
N VAL A 27 24.66 17.54 -4.98
CA VAL A 27 24.37 18.34 -6.18
C VAL A 27 24.51 19.83 -5.87
N TRP A 28 24.13 20.27 -4.66
CA TRP A 28 24.22 21.67 -4.24
C TRP A 28 24.45 21.82 -2.75
N GLY A 29 25.16 22.89 -2.35
CA GLY A 29 25.30 23.32 -0.97
C GLY A 29 25.76 22.25 0.02
N GLN A 30 25.34 22.40 1.27
CA GLN A 30 25.53 21.43 2.34
C GLN A 30 24.26 20.60 2.55
N PRO A 31 24.35 19.41 3.19
CA PRO A 31 23.18 18.67 3.68
C PRO A 31 22.10 19.59 4.28
N HIS A 32 20.91 19.58 3.71
CA HIS A 32 19.84 20.47 4.16
C HIS A 32 18.64 19.68 4.72
N PRO A 33 18.11 20.02 5.91
CA PRO A 33 17.03 19.26 6.56
C PRO A 33 15.69 19.32 5.81
N ASP A 34 15.47 20.36 5.02
CA ASP A 34 14.27 20.52 4.18
C ASP A 34 14.35 19.77 2.85
N ASP A 35 15.47 19.12 2.54
CA ASP A 35 15.61 18.33 1.32
C ASP A 35 14.85 17.00 1.46
N LEU A 36 13.77 16.87 0.70
CA LEU A 36 12.94 15.66 0.67
C LEU A 36 13.74 14.40 0.30
N SER A 37 14.86 14.53 -0.40
CA SER A 37 15.72 13.39 -0.75
C SER A 37 16.61 12.88 0.39
N ARG A 38 16.63 13.59 1.52
CA ARG A 38 17.42 13.25 2.71
C ARG A 38 16.58 12.78 3.88
N CYS A 39 15.30 12.46 3.69
CA CYS A 39 14.47 11.88 4.73
C CYS A 39 15.07 10.53 5.19
N GLY A 40 15.02 10.27 6.50
CA GLY A 40 15.56 9.04 7.09
C GLY A 40 14.64 7.83 6.86
N SER A 41 13.34 8.06 6.66
CA SER A 41 12.35 7.04 6.37
C SER A 41 11.33 7.49 5.33
N TYR A 42 10.65 6.51 4.71
CA TYR A 42 9.61 6.77 3.74
C TYR A 42 8.40 7.49 4.36
N GLU A 43 8.07 7.18 5.61
CA GLU A 43 7.00 7.82 6.37
C GLU A 43 7.32 9.30 6.64
N GLU A 44 8.59 9.60 6.98
CA GLU A 44 9.05 10.99 7.13
C GLU A 44 8.91 11.75 5.79
N PHE A 45 9.28 11.09 4.69
CA PHE A 45 9.13 11.64 3.35
C PHE A 45 7.67 11.95 3.00
N ILE A 46 6.75 11.00 3.19
CA ILE A 46 5.32 11.23 2.94
C ILE A 46 4.79 12.39 3.79
N LYS A 47 5.15 12.44 5.08
CA LYS A 47 4.74 13.54 5.96
C LYS A 47 5.23 14.91 5.48
N LYS A 48 6.48 15.00 5.03
CA LYS A 48 7.04 16.26 4.50
C LYS A 48 6.45 16.59 3.13
N LEU A 49 6.19 15.59 2.28
CA LEU A 49 5.54 15.75 0.98
C LEU A 49 4.12 16.30 1.15
N ASP A 50 3.34 15.75 2.09
CA ASP A 50 1.99 16.20 2.41
C ASP A 50 1.97 17.65 2.86
N PHE A 51 2.95 18.05 3.69
CA PHE A 51 3.11 19.45 4.10
C PHE A 51 3.36 20.38 2.90
N VAL A 52 4.21 19.95 1.95
CA VAL A 52 4.49 20.72 0.73
C VAL A 52 3.23 20.80 -0.16
N ASN A 53 2.54 19.69 -0.39
CA ASN A 53 1.33 19.65 -1.21
C ASN A 53 0.20 20.50 -0.60
N ALA A 54 0.02 20.48 0.72
CA ALA A 54 -0.93 21.36 1.41
C ALA A 54 -0.57 22.84 1.22
N LYS A 55 0.73 23.18 1.20
CA LYS A 55 1.20 24.55 0.93
C LYS A 55 0.92 24.98 -0.51
N ILE A 56 1.20 24.10 -1.47
CA ILE A 56 0.89 24.32 -2.90
C ILE A 56 -0.61 24.57 -3.08
N TYR A 57 -1.47 23.72 -2.52
CA TYR A 57 -2.92 23.90 -2.62
C TYR A 57 -3.41 25.24 -2.05
N ARG A 58 -2.86 25.67 -0.91
CA ARG A 58 -3.19 26.96 -0.30
C ARG A 58 -2.83 28.13 -1.22
N ALA A 59 -1.70 28.06 -1.91
CA ALA A 59 -1.24 29.07 -2.86
C ALA A 59 -2.05 29.09 -4.17
N LEU A 60 -2.86 28.08 -4.48
CA LEU A 60 -3.70 28.12 -5.67
C LEU A 60 -4.85 29.14 -5.56
N LYS A 61 -5.14 29.82 -6.66
CA LYS A 61 -6.40 30.57 -6.84
C LYS A 61 -7.58 29.60 -7.00
N ARG A 62 -8.80 30.08 -6.77
CA ARG A 62 -10.01 29.31 -7.12
C ARG A 62 -10.02 29.03 -8.63
N GLY A 63 -10.31 27.78 -8.99
CA GLY A 63 -10.21 27.29 -10.37
C GLY A 63 -8.78 26.98 -10.81
N GLY A 64 -7.79 27.17 -9.94
CA GLY A 64 -6.39 26.87 -10.24
C GLY A 64 -6.06 25.39 -10.14
N TYR A 65 -4.91 25.03 -10.70
CA TYR A 65 -4.48 23.65 -10.89
C TYR A 65 -3.09 23.38 -10.29
N HIS A 66 -2.94 22.22 -9.67
CA HIS A 66 -1.65 21.67 -9.26
C HIS A 66 -1.37 20.39 -10.06
N ALA A 67 -0.37 20.43 -10.92
CA ALA A 67 0.14 19.27 -11.64
C ALA A 67 1.33 18.67 -10.88
N PHE A 68 1.21 17.42 -10.46
CA PHE A 68 2.18 16.71 -9.63
C PHE A 68 2.77 15.52 -10.39
N LEU A 69 4.06 15.59 -10.74
CA LEU A 69 4.77 14.50 -11.41
C LEU A 69 5.58 13.69 -10.39
N VAL A 70 5.27 12.40 -10.28
CA VAL A 70 5.95 11.49 -9.35
C VAL A 70 6.15 10.09 -9.93
N GLY A 71 7.27 9.46 -9.60
CA GLY A 71 7.53 8.05 -9.88
C GLY A 71 7.53 7.23 -8.59
N ASP A 72 7.04 5.99 -8.67
CA ASP A 72 7.03 5.07 -7.54
C ASP A 72 8.42 4.46 -7.30
N VAL A 73 8.67 4.05 -6.06
CA VAL A 73 10.00 3.63 -5.60
C VAL A 73 10.00 2.15 -5.27
N ARG A 74 11.08 1.44 -5.62
CA ARG A 74 11.29 0.06 -5.19
C ARG A 74 12.62 -0.09 -4.45
N ARG A 75 12.56 -0.57 -3.21
CA ARG A 75 13.74 -0.75 -2.35
C ARG A 75 13.67 -2.09 -1.65
N ASN A 76 14.76 -2.84 -1.66
CA ASN A 76 14.87 -4.15 -1.00
C ASN A 76 13.71 -5.11 -1.35
N GLY A 77 13.25 -5.08 -2.60
CA GLY A 77 12.12 -5.89 -3.07
C GLY A 77 10.73 -5.28 -2.82
N GLN A 78 10.59 -4.40 -1.82
CA GLN A 78 9.34 -3.73 -1.47
C GLN A 78 9.03 -2.58 -2.44
N TYR A 79 7.76 -2.48 -2.82
CA TYR A 79 7.21 -1.43 -3.67
C TYR A 79 6.56 -0.36 -2.81
N PHE A 80 6.90 0.90 -3.06
CA PHE A 80 6.37 2.07 -2.38
C PHE A 80 5.64 2.93 -3.40
N SER A 81 4.33 3.07 -3.23
CA SER A 81 3.49 3.83 -4.15
C SER A 81 3.22 5.21 -3.59
N ILE A 82 3.97 6.21 -4.04
CA ILE A 82 3.89 7.55 -3.47
C ILE A 82 2.49 8.13 -3.71
N ILE A 83 1.90 7.86 -4.88
CA ILE A 83 0.56 8.33 -5.21
C ILE A 83 -0.51 7.76 -4.28
N LYS A 84 -0.33 6.51 -3.84
CA LYS A 84 -1.24 5.82 -2.94
C LYS A 84 -1.06 6.33 -1.52
N ASP A 85 0.17 6.61 -1.10
CA ASP A 85 0.46 6.87 0.31
C ASP A 85 0.33 8.35 0.68
N MET A 86 0.53 9.27 -0.27
CA MET A 86 0.42 10.71 -0.02
C MET A 86 -1.02 11.17 0.19
N THR A 87 -1.18 12.28 0.92
CA THR A 87 -2.44 13.00 1.03
C THR A 87 -2.70 13.82 -0.22
N TRP A 88 -3.92 13.70 -0.77
CA TRP A 88 -4.38 14.50 -1.90
C TRP A 88 -5.13 15.74 -1.39
N PHE A 89 -4.82 16.89 -1.98
CA PHE A 89 -5.47 18.16 -1.71
C PHE A 89 -6.11 18.68 -2.99
N GLY A 90 -7.44 18.86 -2.95
CA GLY A 90 -8.23 19.21 -4.13
C GLY A 90 -8.86 18.02 -4.83
N SER A 91 -9.70 18.32 -5.81
CA SER A 91 -10.36 17.32 -6.65
C SER A 91 -9.44 16.89 -7.78
N ILE A 92 -9.42 15.60 -8.13
CA ILE A 92 -8.67 15.15 -9.31
C ILE A 92 -9.38 15.62 -10.56
N ASP A 93 -8.63 16.27 -11.44
CA ASP A 93 -9.06 16.66 -12.78
C ASP A 93 -8.53 15.68 -13.84
N ALA A 94 -7.27 15.24 -13.71
CA ALA A 94 -6.66 14.25 -14.59
C ALA A 94 -5.62 13.37 -13.88
N HIS A 95 -5.45 12.13 -14.36
CA HIS A 95 -4.35 11.24 -13.99
C HIS A 95 -3.73 10.68 -15.26
N VAL A 96 -2.54 11.16 -15.59
CA VAL A 96 -1.81 10.81 -16.81
C VAL A 96 -0.66 9.86 -16.47
N ILE A 97 -0.50 8.81 -17.27
CA ILE A 97 0.62 7.88 -17.17
C ILE A 97 1.68 8.27 -18.18
N LYS A 98 2.83 8.72 -17.70
CA LYS A 98 3.99 9.04 -18.52
C LYS A 98 4.87 7.80 -18.62
N THR A 99 4.88 7.15 -19.78
CA THR A 99 5.80 6.06 -20.07
C THR A 99 7.23 6.59 -20.11
N GLN A 100 8.15 5.89 -19.45
CA GLN A 100 9.58 6.18 -19.57
C GLN A 100 10.19 5.33 -20.67
N HIS A 101 10.96 5.96 -21.54
CA HIS A 101 11.76 5.31 -22.58
C HIS A 101 13.25 5.51 -22.23
N ASN A 102 14.06 4.46 -22.32
CA ASN A 102 15.52 4.44 -22.04
C ASN A 102 15.91 4.76 -20.58
N CYS A 103 15.55 3.89 -19.63
CA CYS A 103 15.88 4.08 -18.21
C CYS A 103 17.26 3.50 -17.87
N PHE A 104 18.03 4.14 -16.99
CA PHE A 104 19.28 3.57 -16.44
C PHE A 104 19.04 2.27 -15.65
N SER A 105 17.80 1.97 -15.27
CA SER A 105 17.38 0.70 -14.69
C SER A 105 17.30 -0.44 -15.72
N ASP A 106 17.28 -0.16 -17.03
CA ASP A 106 17.23 -1.16 -18.09
C ASP A 106 18.56 -1.95 -18.19
N THR A 107 19.69 -1.37 -17.74
CA THR A 107 21.00 -2.04 -17.73
C THR A 107 21.28 -2.89 -16.50
N LYS A 108 20.40 -2.86 -15.48
CA LYS A 108 20.59 -3.64 -14.25
C LYS A 108 19.72 -4.89 -14.26
N ASN A 109 20.34 -6.04 -14.52
CA ASN A 109 19.73 -7.36 -14.32
C ASN A 109 19.57 -7.65 -12.83
N TYR A 110 18.48 -7.18 -12.24
CA TYR A 110 18.02 -7.63 -10.93
C TYR A 110 17.38 -9.01 -11.11
N ARG A 111 18.07 -10.09 -10.67
CA ARG A 111 17.49 -11.44 -10.64
C ARG A 111 16.10 -11.41 -9.97
N GLY A 112 15.07 -11.93 -10.65
CA GLY A 112 13.78 -12.27 -10.03
C GLY A 112 12.72 -11.16 -9.90
N LYS A 113 12.71 -10.08 -10.70
CA LYS A 113 11.61 -9.10 -10.65
C LYS A 113 10.48 -9.43 -11.63
N PHE A 114 9.31 -9.74 -11.08
CA PHE A 114 8.07 -10.05 -11.82
C PHE A 114 7.64 -8.92 -12.79
N ILE A 115 7.75 -7.64 -12.40
CA ILE A 115 7.39 -6.48 -13.26
C ILE A 115 8.23 -5.21 -12.92
N PRO A 116 8.96 -4.60 -13.89
CA PRO A 116 9.70 -3.35 -13.69
C PRO A 116 8.82 -2.08 -13.67
N ILE A 117 9.26 -1.04 -12.97
CA ILE A 117 8.62 0.30 -13.01
C ILE A 117 9.19 1.05 -14.23
N LYS A 118 8.32 1.36 -15.19
CA LYS A 118 8.66 2.05 -16.45
C LYS A 118 7.76 3.25 -16.74
N HIS A 119 7.19 3.83 -15.69
CA HIS A 119 6.28 4.95 -15.81
C HIS A 119 6.38 5.89 -14.61
N GLU A 120 5.95 7.12 -14.84
CA GLU A 120 5.66 8.13 -13.83
C GLU A 120 4.17 8.51 -13.91
N HIS A 121 3.65 9.01 -12.81
CA HIS A 121 2.29 9.54 -12.71
C HIS A 121 2.35 11.06 -12.73
N LEU A 122 1.58 11.67 -13.64
CA LEU A 122 1.25 13.08 -13.58
C LEU A 122 -0.21 13.21 -13.12
N ILE A 123 -0.41 13.62 -11.87
CA ILE A 123 -1.74 13.83 -11.30
C ILE A 123 -2.04 15.33 -11.28
N VAL A 124 -3.20 15.71 -11.81
CA VAL A 124 -3.65 17.11 -11.85
C VAL A 124 -4.79 17.28 -10.86
N PHE A 125 -4.58 18.13 -9.86
CA PHE A 125 -5.58 18.53 -8.88
C PHE A 125 -6.13 19.91 -9.20
N LYS A 126 -7.41 20.13 -8.93
CA LYS A 126 -8.11 21.40 -9.10
C LYS A 126 -8.61 21.93 -7.76
N LYS A 127 -8.43 23.23 -7.54
CA LYS A 127 -8.99 23.96 -6.39
C LYS A 127 -10.34 24.55 -6.72
N GLU A 128 -11.42 23.84 -6.40
CA GLU A 128 -12.79 24.25 -6.75
C GLU A 128 -13.37 25.29 -5.78
N HIS A 129 -13.05 25.14 -4.49
CA HIS A 129 -13.61 25.94 -3.41
C HIS A 129 -12.50 26.64 -2.60
N LEU A 130 -12.85 27.79 -2.01
CA LEU A 130 -11.92 28.56 -1.17
C LEU A 130 -11.90 28.06 0.28
N TRP A 131 -13.09 27.78 0.83
CA TRP A 131 -13.28 27.43 2.24
C TRP A 131 -13.43 25.92 2.48
N ALA A 132 -13.68 25.15 1.42
CA ALA A 132 -13.73 23.70 1.47
C ALA A 132 -12.49 23.14 0.75
N ILE A 133 -11.74 22.30 1.46
CA ILE A 133 -10.58 21.61 0.91
C ILE A 133 -10.97 20.12 0.81
N PRO A 134 -11.17 19.57 -0.40
CA PRO A 134 -11.24 18.13 -0.57
C PRO A 134 -9.90 17.53 -0.14
N ILE A 135 -9.92 16.67 0.88
CA ILE A 135 -8.73 15.99 1.38
C ILE A 135 -8.98 14.49 1.33
N LYS A 136 -8.09 13.74 0.67
CA LYS A 136 -8.06 12.28 0.74
C LYS A 136 -6.72 11.87 1.34
N PHE A 137 -6.76 11.15 2.46
CA PHE A 137 -5.57 10.64 3.12
C PHE A 137 -5.76 9.14 3.34
N ASN A 138 -4.64 8.45 3.55
CA ASN A 138 -4.64 7.03 3.79
C ASN A 138 -4.27 6.73 5.23
N VAL A 139 -4.93 5.73 5.79
CA VAL A 139 -4.61 5.17 7.11
C VAL A 139 -4.28 3.71 6.91
N ASN A 140 -3.07 3.34 7.31
CA ASN A 140 -2.66 1.95 7.35
C ASN A 140 -3.18 1.33 8.65
N LEU A 141 -4.05 0.33 8.51
CA LEU A 141 -4.58 -0.44 9.63
C LEU A 141 -4.21 -1.91 9.40
N GLU A 142 -3.49 -2.48 10.35
CA GLU A 142 -3.34 -3.93 10.44
C GLU A 142 -4.50 -4.48 11.26
N LYS A 143 -5.18 -5.49 10.73
CA LYS A 143 -6.27 -6.18 11.41
C LYS A 143 -5.98 -7.67 11.39
N ASP A 144 -6.25 -8.32 12.51
CA ASP A 144 -6.25 -9.77 12.55
C ASP A 144 -7.42 -10.31 11.72
N LEU A 145 -7.14 -11.26 10.83
CA LEU A 145 -8.17 -11.91 10.01
C LEU A 145 -9.23 -12.59 10.89
N ARG A 146 -8.84 -13.06 12.08
CA ARG A 146 -9.71 -13.69 13.08
C ARG A 146 -10.75 -12.73 13.65
N ASP A 147 -10.46 -11.43 13.60
CA ASP A 147 -11.35 -10.35 14.07
C ASP A 147 -12.24 -9.79 12.95
N SER A 148 -12.12 -10.32 11.73
CA SER A 148 -12.91 -9.85 10.59
C SER A 148 -14.31 -10.46 10.58
N LYS A 149 -15.33 -9.59 10.69
CA LYS A 149 -16.74 -9.97 10.52
C LYS A 149 -17.08 -10.53 9.13
N HIS A 150 -16.27 -10.22 8.12
CA HIS A 150 -16.51 -10.61 6.74
C HIS A 150 -15.73 -11.86 6.31
N ALA A 151 -14.77 -12.33 7.11
CA ALA A 151 -14.02 -13.54 6.78
C ALA A 151 -14.95 -14.75 6.71
N THR A 152 -14.83 -15.60 5.69
CA THR A 152 -15.59 -16.85 5.55
C THR A 152 -15.01 -17.95 6.45
N TRP A 153 -15.76 -19.03 6.71
CA TRP A 153 -15.23 -20.14 7.54
C TRP A 153 -14.04 -20.79 6.83
N LYS A 154 -14.08 -20.81 5.50
CA LYS A 154 -12.99 -21.26 4.65
C LYS A 154 -11.73 -20.42 4.88
N ASP A 155 -11.83 -19.09 4.88
CA ASP A 155 -10.67 -18.20 5.05
C ASP A 155 -9.99 -18.41 6.41
N VAL A 156 -10.80 -18.49 7.47
CA VAL A 156 -10.33 -18.64 8.85
C VAL A 156 -9.69 -20.03 9.07
N VAL A 157 -10.29 -21.10 8.51
CA VAL A 157 -9.74 -22.46 8.58
C VAL A 157 -8.47 -22.58 7.73
N TYR A 158 -8.47 -21.99 6.53
CA TYR A 158 -7.30 -21.96 5.65
C TYR A 158 -6.10 -21.30 6.33
N ALA A 159 -6.28 -20.09 6.87
CA ALA A 159 -5.21 -19.35 7.55
C ALA A 159 -4.66 -20.13 8.77
N ALA A 160 -5.53 -20.78 9.54
CA ALA A 160 -5.10 -21.62 10.66
C ALA A 160 -4.28 -22.84 10.19
N MET A 161 -4.69 -23.50 9.10
CA MET A 161 -3.94 -24.63 8.55
C MET A 161 -2.59 -24.21 7.97
N GLU A 162 -2.55 -23.08 7.25
CA GLU A 162 -1.30 -22.54 6.68
C GLU A 162 -0.31 -22.17 7.78
N MET A 163 -0.77 -21.55 8.87
CA MET A 163 0.06 -21.21 10.04
C MET A 163 0.68 -22.44 10.72
N ILE A 164 0.02 -23.61 10.70
CA ILE A 164 0.55 -24.87 11.25
C ILE A 164 1.52 -25.57 10.26
N GLY A 165 1.61 -25.10 9.01
CA GLY A 165 2.42 -25.73 7.96
C GLY A 165 1.66 -26.73 7.10
N GLY A 166 0.33 -26.58 7.01
CA GLY A 166 -0.51 -27.27 6.02
C GLY A 166 -1.09 -28.62 6.47
N THR A 167 -0.75 -29.16 7.64
CA THR A 167 -1.41 -30.35 8.20
C THR A 167 -1.80 -30.07 9.65
N ALA A 168 -3.07 -30.29 10.00
CA ALA A 168 -3.60 -29.96 11.32
C ALA A 168 -4.58 -31.03 11.83
N THR A 169 -4.54 -31.28 13.13
CA THR A 169 -5.59 -31.99 13.86
C THR A 169 -6.80 -31.08 14.09
N LEU A 170 -7.98 -31.68 14.28
CA LEU A 170 -9.18 -30.92 14.65
C LEU A 170 -8.99 -30.14 15.96
N GLN A 171 -8.22 -30.68 16.91
CA GLN A 171 -7.99 -30.01 18.19
C GLN A 171 -7.14 -28.75 18.02
N GLU A 172 -6.05 -28.81 17.25
CA GLU A 172 -5.23 -27.64 16.95
C GLU A 172 -6.04 -26.54 16.25
N LEU A 173 -6.90 -26.92 15.30
CA LEU A 173 -7.81 -25.96 14.66
C LEU A 173 -8.82 -25.37 15.65
N TYR A 174 -9.31 -26.16 16.61
CA TYR A 174 -10.20 -25.63 17.65
C TYR A 174 -9.49 -24.67 18.59
N ASP A 175 -8.27 -24.97 18.99
CA ASP A 175 -7.52 -24.14 19.92
C ASP A 175 -7.19 -22.78 19.31
N ILE A 176 -6.70 -22.77 18.06
CA ILE A 176 -6.37 -21.54 17.32
C ILE A 176 -7.60 -20.68 17.03
N LEU A 177 -8.73 -21.32 16.73
CA LEU A 177 -9.93 -20.61 16.27
C LEU A 177 -10.94 -20.32 17.38
N SER A 178 -10.72 -20.84 18.59
CA SER A 178 -11.69 -20.76 19.69
C SER A 178 -12.13 -19.33 20.03
N ASP A 179 -11.22 -18.36 19.93
CA ASP A 179 -11.45 -16.94 20.26
C ASP A 179 -11.47 -16.02 19.03
N THR A 180 -12.14 -16.43 17.95
CA THR A 180 -12.38 -15.55 16.79
C THR A 180 -13.76 -14.89 16.87
N GLU A 181 -13.95 -13.76 16.21
CA GLU A 181 -15.28 -13.12 16.10
C GLU A 181 -16.34 -14.08 15.49
N LYS A 182 -15.86 -15.02 14.67
CA LYS A 182 -16.70 -16.01 14.01
C LYS A 182 -17.15 -17.14 14.93
N THR A 183 -16.32 -17.54 15.89
CA THR A 183 -16.71 -18.54 16.90
C THR A 183 -17.58 -17.92 17.98
N LYS A 184 -17.31 -16.66 18.38
CA LYS A 184 -18.15 -15.92 19.33
C LYS A 184 -19.60 -15.78 18.86
N SER A 185 -19.80 -15.59 17.56
CA SER A 185 -21.13 -15.44 16.94
C SER A 185 -21.83 -16.76 16.59
N ASN A 186 -21.19 -17.92 16.77
CA ASN A 186 -21.78 -19.21 16.40
C ASN A 186 -21.53 -20.30 17.47
N PRO A 187 -22.55 -20.73 18.23
CA PRO A 187 -22.39 -21.75 19.28
C PRO A 187 -21.96 -23.13 18.74
N ASN A 188 -22.24 -23.41 17.46
CA ASN A 188 -21.91 -24.67 16.78
C ASN A 188 -20.65 -24.56 15.92
N TRP A 189 -19.74 -23.65 16.24
CA TRP A 189 -18.57 -23.34 15.44
C TRP A 189 -17.67 -24.55 15.16
N LYS A 190 -17.49 -25.48 16.11
CA LYS A 190 -16.72 -26.71 15.88
C LYS A 190 -17.30 -27.57 14.76
N ALA A 191 -18.63 -27.63 14.65
CA ALA A 191 -19.30 -28.32 13.56
C ALA A 191 -19.12 -27.58 12.23
N LYS A 192 -19.11 -26.24 12.24
CA LYS A 192 -18.82 -25.43 11.05
C LYS A 192 -17.39 -25.60 10.54
N ILE A 193 -16.41 -25.72 11.42
CA ILE A 193 -15.02 -26.05 11.02
C ILE A 193 -15.00 -27.40 10.31
N ARG A 194 -15.60 -28.45 10.91
CA ARG A 194 -15.68 -29.78 10.29
C ARG A 194 -16.40 -29.75 8.93
N GLN A 195 -17.54 -29.06 8.85
CA GLN A 195 -18.28 -28.88 7.60
C GLN A 195 -17.40 -28.21 6.53
N THR A 196 -16.66 -27.16 6.90
CA THR A 196 -15.78 -26.42 5.99
C THR A 196 -14.69 -27.31 5.43
N LEU A 197 -14.05 -28.13 6.27
CA LEU A 197 -13.05 -29.09 5.85
C LEU A 197 -13.62 -30.14 4.88
N GLN A 198 -14.88 -30.55 5.05
CA GLN A 198 -15.51 -31.57 4.22
C GLN A 198 -15.98 -31.06 2.85
N ILE A 199 -16.48 -29.83 2.77
CA ILE A 199 -17.11 -29.32 1.53
C ILE A 199 -16.12 -28.64 0.57
N ASN A 200 -14.91 -28.28 1.02
CA ASN A 200 -13.93 -27.57 0.20
C ASN A 200 -12.83 -28.53 -0.29
N GLN A 201 -12.62 -28.56 -1.61
CA GLN A 201 -11.67 -29.46 -2.28
C GLN A 201 -10.20 -29.25 -1.89
N GLN A 202 -9.88 -28.09 -1.30
CA GLN A 202 -8.53 -27.73 -0.84
C GLN A 202 -8.11 -28.45 0.45
N PHE A 203 -9.03 -29.15 1.12
CA PHE A 203 -8.75 -29.89 2.33
C PHE A 203 -9.02 -31.37 2.10
N THR A 204 -8.06 -32.21 2.49
CA THR A 204 -8.17 -33.67 2.38
C THR A 204 -7.97 -34.32 3.73
N PRO A 205 -8.78 -35.35 4.08
CA PRO A 205 -8.56 -36.11 5.30
C PRO A 205 -7.35 -37.03 5.12
N VAL A 206 -6.40 -36.97 6.07
CA VAL A 206 -5.24 -37.88 6.10
C VAL A 206 -5.56 -39.12 6.93
N LYS A 207 -6.12 -38.89 8.12
CA LYS A 207 -6.61 -39.91 9.05
C LYS A 207 -7.71 -39.30 9.89
N ARG A 208 -8.39 -40.13 10.70
CA ARG A 208 -9.50 -39.65 11.53
C ARG A 208 -9.08 -38.44 12.37
N GLY A 209 -9.75 -37.30 12.13
CA GLY A 209 -9.50 -36.05 12.86
C GLY A 209 -8.26 -35.27 12.42
N VAL A 210 -7.58 -35.66 11.35
CA VAL A 210 -6.39 -34.97 10.80
C VAL A 210 -6.62 -34.62 9.34
N TRP A 211 -6.38 -33.36 9.01
CA TRP A 211 -6.63 -32.78 7.70
C TRP A 211 -5.36 -32.16 7.14
N LYS A 212 -5.21 -32.24 5.83
CA LYS A 212 -4.10 -31.64 5.09
C LYS A 212 -4.63 -30.70 4.02
N PHE A 213 -3.98 -29.55 3.94
CA PHE A 213 -4.13 -28.59 2.86
C PHE A 213 -3.44 -29.12 1.60
N VAL A 214 -4.18 -29.16 0.49
CA VAL A 214 -3.64 -29.54 -0.82
C VAL A 214 -3.25 -28.27 -1.54
N ASP A 215 -1.95 -28.14 -1.79
CA ASP A 215 -1.45 -27.11 -2.68
C ASP A 215 -1.86 -27.47 -4.12
N LEU A 216 -2.84 -26.73 -4.66
CA LEU A 216 -3.35 -26.95 -6.00
C LEU A 216 -2.37 -26.45 -7.09
N GLU A 217 -1.36 -25.64 -6.72
CA GLU A 217 -0.32 -25.21 -7.66
C GLU A 217 0.73 -26.32 -7.90
N ALA A 218 0.82 -27.33 -7.03
CA ALA A 218 1.72 -28.47 -7.21
C ALA A 218 1.20 -29.54 -8.22
N ILE A 219 0.02 -29.34 -8.79
CA ILE A 219 -0.66 -30.28 -9.70
C ILE A 219 -0.78 -29.70 -11.14
N ALA A 220 -0.40 -28.43 -11.35
CA ALA A 220 -0.48 -27.74 -12.64
C ALA A 220 0.87 -27.65 -13.36
#